data_AF-A0A831TGZ8-F1
#
_entry.id   AF-A0A831TGZ8-F1
#
_cell.length_a   1.000
_cell.length_b   1.000
_cell.length_c   1.000
_cell.angle_alpha   90.00
_cell.angle_beta   90.00
_cell.angle_gamma   90.00
#
_symmetry.space_group_name_H-M   'P 1'
#
loop_
_entity.id
_entity.type
_entity.pdbx_description
1 polymer ?
#
loop_
_entity_poly.entity_id
_entity_poly.type
_entity_poly.pdbx_seq_one_letter_code
_entity_poly.pdbx_strand_id
1 'polypeptide(L)'
;MLYRFLSSDYPITLVLLLVLAAWGHWQRAVVLDLVRLPSRRWSLVGRAAVAATLLLLLWVAAFDNWRQLLGLFLPADERWMSDPYESAPTPWPFRLSTLVLLAISAGGSALVYAYNRGGLLLPLALLLPARAYLYFLDPIRQRIDVLLRMAEGRLEGARLIDIAGTLYWAVGLYALIGSLVLAAWLFVWALAVPVARIVVWLIMRRQDTSPSERFSLYRQRAEAMRQAAVPPPTASPETVPPKNAE
;
A
#
# COMPACT_ATOMS: atom_id res chain seq x y z
N MET A 1 17.44 -32.24 4.11
CA MET A 1 16.19 -31.72 3.49
C MET A 1 15.48 -30.72 4.41
N LEU A 2 15.38 -31.00 5.71
CA LEU A 2 14.81 -30.05 6.68
C LEU A 2 15.53 -28.69 6.69
N TYR A 3 16.86 -28.66 6.66
CA TYR A 3 17.67 -27.43 6.51
C TYR A 3 17.19 -26.52 5.38
N ARG A 4 17.13 -27.07 4.16
CA ARG A 4 16.74 -26.32 2.97
C ARG A 4 15.32 -25.79 3.05
N PHE A 5 14.45 -26.48 3.80
CA PHE A 5 13.09 -26.03 4.05
C PHE A 5 13.05 -24.92 5.12
N LEU A 6 13.78 -25.08 6.22
CA LEU A 6 13.91 -24.13 7.33
C LEU A 6 14.52 -22.79 6.89
N SER A 7 15.56 -22.86 6.07
CA SER A 7 16.24 -21.71 5.51
C SER A 7 15.45 -21.04 4.37
N SER A 8 14.43 -21.70 3.81
CA SER A 8 13.68 -21.13 2.69
C SER A 8 12.63 -20.11 3.12
N ASP A 9 12.29 -19.19 2.22
CA ASP A 9 11.23 -18.20 2.43
C ASP A 9 9.82 -18.74 2.08
N TYR A 10 9.72 -19.89 1.41
CA TYR A 10 8.44 -20.47 1.01
C TYR A 10 7.47 -20.72 2.19
N PRO A 11 7.89 -21.26 3.35
CA PRO A 11 6.98 -21.46 4.48
C PRO A 11 6.44 -20.15 5.03
N ILE A 12 7.28 -19.10 5.10
CA ILE A 12 6.87 -17.76 5.54
C ILE A 12 5.85 -17.18 4.56
N THR A 13 6.14 -17.26 3.26
CA THR A 13 5.22 -16.82 2.21
C THR A 13 3.90 -17.58 2.25
N LEU A 14 3.93 -18.90 2.48
CA LEU A 14 2.71 -19.70 2.62
C LEU A 14 1.86 -19.23 3.80
N VAL A 15 2.47 -18.99 4.97
CA VAL A 15 1.77 -18.44 6.14
C VAL A 15 1.14 -17.09 5.80
N LEU A 16 1.88 -16.19 5.14
CA LEU A 16 1.37 -14.87 4.72
C LEU A 16 0.18 -15.00 3.75
N LEU A 17 0.27 -15.89 2.76
CA LEU A 17 -0.81 -16.14 1.81
C LEU A 17 -2.05 -16.71 2.51
N LEU A 18 -1.88 -17.64 3.45
CA LEU A 18 -2.98 -18.21 4.23
C LEU A 18 -3.66 -17.14 5.09
N VAL A 19 -2.89 -16.28 5.75
CA VAL A 19 -3.42 -15.17 6.55
C VAL A 19 -4.17 -14.18 5.67
N LEU A 20 -3.61 -13.78 4.52
CA LEU A 20 -4.30 -12.89 3.58
C LEU A 20 -5.55 -13.52 2.96
N ALA A 21 -5.53 -14.82 2.68
CA ALA A 21 -6.70 -15.54 2.17
C ALA A 21 -7.81 -15.62 3.22
N ALA A 22 -7.48 -15.98 4.47
CA ALA A 22 -8.42 -16.01 5.58
C ALA A 22 -9.00 -14.61 5.86
N TRP A 23 -8.14 -13.60 5.91
CA TRP A 23 -8.56 -12.21 6.11
C TRP A 23 -9.43 -11.71 4.96
N GLY A 24 -9.03 -11.96 3.71
CA GLY A 24 -9.79 -11.56 2.52
C GLY A 24 -11.13 -12.28 2.38
N HIS A 25 -11.23 -13.53 2.88
CA HIS A 25 -12.48 -14.25 2.96
C HIS A 25 -13.43 -13.60 3.98
N TRP A 26 -12.95 -13.29 5.19
CA TRP A 26 -13.74 -12.62 6.22
C TRP A 26 -14.12 -11.20 5.79
N GLN A 27 -13.16 -10.42 5.28
CA GLN A 27 -13.29 -9.02 4.91
C GLN A 27 -13.58 -8.83 3.42
N ARG A 28 -14.35 -9.77 2.83
CA ARG A 28 -14.63 -9.77 1.40
C ARG A 28 -15.21 -8.45 0.89
N ALA A 29 -16.08 -7.81 1.68
CA ALA A 29 -16.64 -6.50 1.33
C ALA A 29 -15.55 -5.45 1.17
N VAL A 30 -14.62 -5.35 2.12
CA VAL A 30 -13.47 -4.42 2.07
C VAL A 30 -12.59 -4.68 0.84
N VAL A 31 -12.30 -5.95 0.54
CA VAL A 31 -11.51 -6.31 -0.65
C VAL A 31 -12.23 -5.93 -1.94
N LEU A 32 -13.56 -6.12 -2.00
CA LEU A 32 -14.35 -5.69 -3.15
C LEU A 32 -14.37 -4.17 -3.28
N ASP A 33 -14.44 -3.43 -2.19
CA ASP A 33 -14.38 -1.96 -2.19
C ASP A 33 -13.04 -1.42 -2.66
N LEU A 34 -11.94 -2.15 -2.43
CA LEU A 34 -10.63 -1.83 -2.99
C LEU A 34 -10.59 -2.01 -4.51
N VAL A 35 -11.28 -3.02 -5.04
CA VAL A 35 -11.15 -3.45 -6.45
C VAL A 35 -12.26 -2.90 -7.36
N ARG A 36 -13.44 -2.61 -6.82
CA ARG A 36 -14.65 -2.19 -7.54
C ARG A 36 -15.02 -0.73 -7.27
N LEU A 37 -14.04 0.16 -7.40
CA LEU A 37 -14.26 1.59 -7.23
C LEU A 37 -15.10 2.17 -8.40
N PRO A 38 -15.94 3.20 -8.16
CA PRO A 38 -16.79 3.79 -9.20
C PRO A 38 -16.01 4.36 -10.38
N SER A 39 -14.80 4.85 -10.14
CA SER A 39 -13.91 5.39 -11.17
C SER A 39 -13.00 4.31 -11.72
N ARG A 40 -12.99 4.14 -13.06
CA ARG A 40 -12.15 3.17 -13.76
C ARG A 40 -10.66 3.32 -13.45
N ARG A 41 -10.18 4.57 -13.31
CA ARG A 41 -8.77 4.86 -12.99
C ARG A 41 -8.42 4.37 -11.58
N TRP A 42 -9.27 4.68 -10.59
CA TRP A 42 -9.07 4.25 -9.21
C TRP A 42 -9.22 2.74 -9.04
N SER A 43 -10.16 2.10 -9.75
CA SER A 43 -10.28 0.64 -9.78
C SER A 43 -9.01 -0.03 -10.30
N LEU A 44 -8.33 0.56 -11.30
CA LEU A 44 -7.05 0.05 -11.79
C LEU A 44 -5.96 0.17 -10.73
N VAL A 45 -5.90 1.29 -9.99
CA VAL A 45 -4.96 1.46 -8.86
C VAL A 45 -5.18 0.39 -7.79
N GLY A 46 -6.43 0.13 -7.40
CA GLY A 46 -6.76 -0.91 -6.42
C GLY A 46 -6.39 -2.31 -6.88
N ARG A 47 -6.67 -2.67 -8.13
CA ARG A 47 -6.26 -3.96 -8.72
C ARG A 47 -4.75 -4.09 -8.77
N ALA A 48 -4.05 -3.02 -9.18
CA ALA A 48 -2.59 -3.01 -9.23
C ALA A 48 -1.98 -3.17 -7.83
N ALA A 49 -2.55 -2.54 -6.80
CA ALA A 49 -2.10 -2.70 -5.42
C ALA A 49 -2.26 -4.13 -4.91
N VAL A 50 -3.42 -4.77 -5.17
CA VAL A 50 -3.66 -6.17 -4.80
C VAL A 50 -2.71 -7.11 -5.56
N ALA A 51 -2.59 -6.93 -6.89
CA ALA A 51 -1.69 -7.73 -7.71
C ALA A 51 -0.23 -7.57 -7.29
N ALA A 52 0.22 -6.34 -7.00
CA ALA A 52 1.56 -6.07 -6.51
C ALA A 52 1.80 -6.69 -5.12
N THR A 53 0.79 -6.75 -4.26
CA THR A 53 0.91 -7.42 -2.95
C THR A 53 1.13 -8.92 -3.11
N LEU A 54 0.33 -9.58 -3.96
CA LEU A 54 0.51 -11.01 -4.23
C LEU A 54 1.84 -11.29 -4.93
N LEU A 55 2.21 -10.45 -5.90
CA LEU A 55 3.46 -10.58 -6.63
C LEU A 55 4.67 -10.33 -5.72
N LEU A 56 4.60 -9.36 -4.80
CA LEU A 56 5.61 -9.14 -3.76
C LEU A 56 5.85 -10.41 -2.96
N LEU A 57 4.77 -11.07 -2.51
CA LEU A 57 4.89 -12.27 -1.71
C LEU A 57 5.61 -13.40 -2.46
N LEU A 58 5.22 -13.64 -3.71
CA LEU A 58 5.82 -14.67 -4.55
C LEU A 58 7.24 -14.32 -4.97
N TRP A 59 7.50 -13.04 -5.27
CA TRP A 59 8.81 -12.53 -5.66
C TRP A 59 9.84 -12.73 -4.56
N VAL A 60 9.50 -12.31 -3.33
CA VAL A 60 10.42 -12.46 -2.21
C VAL A 60 10.69 -13.93 -1.90
N ALA A 61 9.67 -14.80 -2.02
CA ALA A 61 9.90 -16.24 -1.80
C ALA A 61 10.87 -16.88 -2.79
N ALA A 62 10.98 -16.33 -4.01
CA ALA A 62 11.75 -16.93 -5.10
C ALA A 62 13.11 -16.24 -5.35
N PHE A 63 13.23 -14.94 -5.08
CA PHE A 63 14.36 -14.12 -5.54
C PHE A 63 14.94 -13.18 -4.47
N ASP A 64 14.27 -13.00 -3.33
CA ASP A 64 14.74 -12.16 -2.23
C ASP A 64 14.64 -12.94 -0.91
N ASN A 65 14.68 -12.27 0.24
CA ASN A 65 14.67 -12.95 1.53
C ASN A 65 13.92 -12.13 2.60
N TRP A 66 12.90 -12.72 3.23
CA TRP A 66 12.07 -12.01 4.22
C TRP A 66 12.85 -11.61 5.46
N ARG A 67 13.75 -12.49 5.92
CA ARG A 67 14.56 -12.26 7.12
C ARG A 67 15.53 -11.10 6.88
N GLN A 68 16.19 -11.06 5.73
CA GLN A 68 17.06 -9.95 5.35
C GLN A 68 16.30 -8.64 5.11
N LEU A 69 15.05 -8.69 4.64
CA LEU A 69 14.20 -7.50 4.47
C LEU A 69 13.82 -6.89 5.83
N LEU A 70 13.47 -7.72 6.82
CA LEU A 70 13.25 -7.25 8.19
C LEU A 70 14.52 -6.65 8.78
N GLY A 71 15.68 -7.22 8.46
CA GLY A 71 16.99 -6.68 8.83
C GLY A 71 17.31 -5.29 8.28
N LEU A 72 16.60 -4.78 7.26
CA LEU A 72 16.86 -3.43 6.72
C LEU A 72 16.62 -2.31 7.74
N PHE A 73 15.79 -2.56 8.75
CA PHE A 73 15.52 -1.60 9.83
C PHE A 73 16.62 -1.57 10.91
N LEU A 74 17.59 -2.47 10.84
CA LEU A 74 18.76 -2.50 11.73
C LEU A 74 19.90 -1.62 11.19
N PRO A 75 20.80 -1.16 12.08
CA PRO A 75 22.09 -0.60 11.69
C PRO A 75 22.82 -1.48 10.68
N ALA A 76 23.53 -0.87 9.73
CA ALA A 76 24.14 -1.57 8.60
C ALA A 76 25.12 -2.68 9.03
N ASP A 77 25.82 -2.46 10.14
CA ASP A 77 26.76 -3.37 10.79
C ASP A 77 26.11 -4.52 11.56
N GLU A 78 24.80 -4.46 11.83
CA GLU A 78 24.04 -5.53 12.50
C GLU A 78 23.20 -6.37 11.52
N ARG A 79 23.08 -5.95 10.24
CA ARG A 79 22.19 -6.61 9.25
C ARG A 79 22.55 -8.06 8.98
N TRP A 80 23.82 -8.43 9.11
CA TRP A 80 24.25 -9.83 8.97
C TRP A 80 23.66 -10.74 10.05
N MET A 81 23.22 -10.20 11.19
CA MET A 81 22.55 -10.98 12.24
C MET A 81 21.08 -11.29 11.89
N SER A 82 20.52 -10.62 10.88
CA SER A 82 19.10 -10.73 10.56
C SER A 82 18.72 -12.09 9.95
N ASP A 83 19.67 -12.76 9.29
CA ASP A 83 19.48 -14.11 8.78
C ASP A 83 20.72 -14.98 9.08
N PRO A 84 20.62 -15.94 10.01
CA PRO A 84 21.73 -16.83 10.27
C PRO A 84 21.87 -17.90 9.17
N TYR A 85 20.89 -18.13 8.31
CA TYR A 85 20.94 -19.22 7.32
C TYR A 85 21.66 -18.83 6.02
N GLU A 86 21.77 -17.53 5.74
CA GLU A 86 22.36 -17.02 4.50
C GLU A 86 23.43 -15.95 4.79
N SER A 87 24.65 -16.19 4.31
CA SER A 87 25.80 -15.31 4.56
C SER A 87 26.00 -14.24 3.49
N ALA A 88 25.37 -14.39 2.33
CA ALA A 88 25.46 -13.43 1.23
C ALA A 88 24.21 -12.54 1.19
N PRO A 89 24.37 -11.21 1.03
CA PRO A 89 23.23 -10.33 0.88
C PRO A 89 22.54 -10.57 -0.47
N THR A 90 21.21 -10.41 -0.52
CA THR A 90 20.47 -10.45 -1.79
C THR A 90 21.03 -9.42 -2.78
N PRO A 91 21.26 -9.80 -4.05
CA PRO A 91 21.68 -8.86 -5.09
C PRO A 91 20.76 -7.64 -5.21
N TRP A 92 21.35 -6.45 -5.34
CA TRP A 92 20.61 -5.19 -5.37
C TRP A 92 19.50 -5.11 -6.44
N PRO A 93 19.64 -5.66 -7.66
CA PRO A 93 18.55 -5.66 -8.63
C PRO A 93 17.29 -6.37 -8.14
N PHE A 94 17.43 -7.48 -7.41
CA PHE A 94 16.28 -8.21 -6.85
C PHE A 94 15.65 -7.44 -5.70
N ARG A 95 16.48 -6.84 -4.84
CA ARG A 95 16.03 -5.98 -3.75
C ARG A 95 15.29 -4.74 -4.27
N LEU A 96 15.73 -4.15 -5.37
CA LEU A 96 15.05 -3.01 -6.00
C LEU A 96 13.65 -3.40 -6.48
N SER A 97 13.50 -4.56 -7.13
CA SER A 97 12.18 -5.09 -7.51
C SER A 97 11.25 -5.25 -6.31
N THR A 98 11.78 -5.77 -5.18
CA THR A 98 11.03 -5.87 -3.93
C THR A 98 10.57 -4.50 -3.43
N LEU A 99 11.46 -3.50 -3.43
CA LEU A 99 11.11 -2.13 -3.01
C LEU A 99 10.05 -1.48 -3.92
N VAL A 100 10.14 -1.71 -5.24
CA VAL A 100 9.14 -1.23 -6.20
C VAL A 100 7.78 -1.89 -5.96
N LEU A 101 7.75 -3.22 -5.78
CA LEU A 101 6.52 -3.96 -5.49
C LEU A 101 5.90 -3.52 -4.16
N LEU A 102 6.73 -3.30 -3.13
CA LEU A 102 6.29 -2.76 -1.84
C LEU A 102 5.69 -1.36 -2.00
N ALA A 103 6.34 -0.48 -2.76
CA ALA A 103 5.85 0.88 -3.02
C ALA A 103 4.49 0.87 -3.76
N ILE A 104 4.31 0.00 -4.76
CA ILE A 104 3.05 -0.14 -5.48
C ILE A 104 1.96 -0.74 -4.58
N SER A 105 2.30 -1.76 -3.78
CA SER A 105 1.39 -2.43 -2.84
C SER A 105 0.90 -1.48 -1.75
N ALA A 106 1.81 -0.96 -0.93
CA ALA A 106 1.47 -0.10 0.21
C ALA A 106 0.99 1.28 -0.26
N GLY A 107 1.65 1.88 -1.25
CA GLY A 107 1.27 3.18 -1.80
C GLY A 107 -0.06 3.14 -2.55
N GLY A 108 -0.27 2.13 -3.39
CA GLY A 108 -1.53 1.96 -4.12
C GLY A 108 -2.73 1.72 -3.20
N SER A 109 -2.57 0.88 -2.18
CA SER A 109 -3.62 0.66 -1.18
C SER A 109 -3.87 1.90 -0.31
N ALA A 110 -2.84 2.65 0.07
CA ALA A 110 -2.97 3.93 0.78
C ALA A 110 -3.70 4.99 -0.07
N LEU A 111 -3.42 5.05 -1.38
CA LEU A 111 -4.12 5.91 -2.35
C LEU A 111 -5.60 5.58 -2.43
N VAL A 112 -5.95 4.29 -2.50
CA VAL A 112 -7.36 3.87 -2.50
C VAL A 112 -8.05 4.19 -1.16
N TYR A 113 -7.38 3.96 -0.04
CA TYR A 113 -7.89 4.30 1.29
C TYR A 113 -8.19 5.81 1.41
N ALA A 114 -7.25 6.65 0.93
CA ALA A 114 -7.41 8.10 0.90
C ALA A 114 -8.53 8.55 -0.05
N TYR A 115 -8.67 7.91 -1.22
CA TYR A 115 -9.76 8.17 -2.17
C TYR A 115 -11.14 7.88 -1.56
N ASN A 116 -11.27 6.81 -0.78
CA ASN A 116 -12.48 6.46 -0.04
C ASN A 116 -12.69 7.32 1.23
N ARG A 117 -12.00 8.47 1.34
CA ARG A 117 -12.07 9.41 2.47
C ARG A 117 -11.71 8.78 3.83
N GLY A 118 -10.90 7.73 3.83
CA GLY A 118 -10.39 7.12 5.06
C GLY A 118 -9.66 8.15 5.93
N GLY A 119 -10.06 8.26 7.20
CA GLY A 119 -9.50 9.20 8.18
C GLY A 119 -8.03 8.93 8.52
N LEU A 120 -7.37 9.87 9.19
CA LEU A 120 -6.00 9.66 9.69
C LEU A 120 -5.95 8.86 11.00
N LEU A 121 -7.09 8.62 11.65
CA LEU A 121 -7.13 7.92 12.93
C LEU A 121 -6.62 6.48 12.82
N LEU A 122 -7.06 5.73 11.80
CA LEU A 122 -6.63 4.34 11.60
C LEU A 122 -5.11 4.23 11.32
N PRO A 123 -4.51 4.93 10.34
CA PRO A 123 -3.07 4.83 10.12
C PRO A 123 -2.27 5.29 11.35
N LEU A 124 -2.70 6.33 12.06
CA LEU A 124 -2.04 6.75 13.31
C LEU A 124 -2.14 5.68 14.41
N ALA A 125 -3.31 5.07 14.57
CA ALA A 125 -3.54 3.99 15.53
C ALA A 125 -2.75 2.72 15.19
N LEU A 126 -2.40 2.48 13.92
CA LEU A 126 -1.60 1.33 13.48
C LEU A 126 -0.10 1.61 13.48
N LEU A 127 0.32 2.86 13.28
CA LEU A 127 1.73 3.24 13.15
C LEU A 127 2.54 2.89 14.40
N LEU A 128 2.07 3.32 15.58
CA LEU A 128 2.79 3.11 16.84
C LEU A 128 2.81 1.62 17.24
N PRO A 129 1.69 0.88 17.24
CA PRO A 129 1.73 -0.55 17.52
C PRO A 129 2.56 -1.35 16.54
N ALA A 130 2.48 -1.06 15.23
CA ALA A 130 3.29 -1.75 14.23
C ALA A 130 4.80 -1.52 14.46
N ARG A 131 5.20 -0.28 14.74
CA ARG A 131 6.60 0.04 15.06
C ARG A 131 7.07 -0.61 16.35
N ALA A 132 6.24 -0.57 17.40
CA ALA A 132 6.54 -1.20 18.67
C ALA A 132 6.68 -2.73 18.51
N TYR A 133 5.76 -3.35 17.77
CA TYR A 133 5.78 -4.78 17.49
C TYR A 133 7.08 -5.21 16.82
N LEU A 134 7.50 -4.48 15.78
CA LEU A 134 8.80 -4.70 15.14
C LEU A 134 9.96 -4.55 16.12
N TYR A 135 9.97 -3.47 16.91
CA TYR A 135 11.06 -3.17 17.84
C TYR A 135 11.22 -4.25 18.93
N PHE A 136 10.11 -4.75 19.48
CA PHE A 136 10.15 -5.73 20.57
C PHE A 136 10.30 -7.16 20.09
N LEU A 137 9.65 -7.53 18.98
CA LEU A 137 9.61 -8.93 18.55
C LEU A 137 10.70 -9.31 17.55
N ASP A 138 11.30 -8.36 16.81
CA ASP A 138 12.39 -8.69 15.90
C ASP A 138 13.65 -9.24 16.63
N PRO A 139 14.09 -8.68 17.78
CA PRO A 139 15.18 -9.28 18.55
C PRO A 139 14.86 -10.68 19.07
N ILE A 140 13.60 -10.94 19.42
CA ILE A 140 13.13 -12.26 19.85
C ILE A 140 13.20 -13.23 18.68
N ARG A 141 12.71 -12.82 17.50
CA ARG A 141 12.82 -13.59 16.25
C ARG A 141 14.27 -13.96 15.95
N GLN A 142 15.20 -13.00 15.95
CA GLN A 142 16.61 -13.23 15.68
C GLN A 142 17.22 -14.29 16.61
N ARG A 143 16.92 -14.21 17.91
CA ARG A 143 17.38 -15.22 18.89
C ARG A 143 16.81 -16.60 18.60
N ILE A 144 15.52 -16.69 18.23
CA ILE A 144 14.88 -17.96 17.90
C ILE A 144 15.46 -18.54 16.60
N ASP A 145 15.72 -17.74 15.56
CA ASP A 145 16.38 -18.21 14.33
C ASP A 145 17.76 -18.83 14.64
N VAL A 146 18.56 -18.19 15.51
CA VAL A 146 19.87 -18.70 15.92
C VAL A 146 19.74 -20.00 16.73
N LEU A 147 18.79 -20.08 17.68
CA LEU A 147 18.52 -21.29 18.45
C LEU A 147 18.08 -22.44 17.55
N LEU A 148 17.20 -22.17 16.58
CA LEU A 148 16.70 -23.19 15.66
C LEU A 148 17.83 -23.71 14.76
N ARG A 149 18.71 -22.84 14.27
CA ARG A 149 19.92 -23.24 13.52
C ARG A 149 20.86 -24.10 14.37
N MET A 150 21.03 -23.80 15.66
CA MET A 150 21.86 -24.62 16.55
C MET A 150 21.22 -25.98 16.89
N ALA A 151 19.89 -26.04 17.05
CA ALA A 151 19.16 -27.27 17.31
C ALA A 151 19.24 -28.24 16.12
N GLU A 152 19.33 -27.70 14.90
CA GLU A 152 19.40 -28.50 13.68
C GLU A 152 20.67 -29.37 13.57
N GLY A 153 21.83 -28.87 14.01
CA GLY A 153 23.07 -29.65 14.04
C GLY A 153 23.01 -30.88 14.95
N ARG A 154 21.94 -31.04 15.75
CA ARG A 154 21.70 -32.18 16.64
C ARG A 154 20.72 -33.21 16.09
N LEU A 155 20.22 -33.03 14.86
CA LEU A 155 19.20 -33.90 14.27
C LEU A 155 19.75 -35.18 13.60
N GLU A 156 21.07 -35.34 13.50
CA GLU A 156 21.68 -36.59 13.08
C GLU A 156 21.45 -37.68 14.15
N GLY A 157 20.49 -38.58 13.90
CA GLY A 157 20.07 -39.63 14.85
C GLY A 157 18.91 -39.24 15.79
N ALA A 158 18.21 -38.14 15.50
CA ALA A 158 17.10 -37.64 16.30
C ALA A 158 15.90 -38.61 16.38
N ARG A 159 15.26 -38.66 17.56
CA ARG A 159 14.01 -39.42 17.76
C ARG A 159 12.84 -38.65 17.15
N LEU A 160 11.72 -39.34 16.90
CA LEU A 160 10.50 -38.71 16.35
C LEU A 160 10.03 -37.49 17.16
N ILE A 161 10.20 -37.52 18.49
CA ILE A 161 9.83 -36.40 19.37
C ILE A 161 10.69 -35.15 19.14
N ASP A 162 11.97 -35.32 18.83
CA ASP A 162 12.89 -34.21 18.54
C ASP A 162 12.54 -33.56 17.20
N ILE A 163 12.16 -34.38 16.21
CA ILE A 163 11.67 -33.93 14.91
C ILE A 163 10.35 -33.16 15.07
N ALA A 164 9.39 -33.71 15.83
CA ALA A 164 8.10 -33.06 16.08
C ALA A 164 8.26 -31.72 16.84
N GLY A 165 9.12 -31.69 17.87
CA GLY A 165 9.44 -30.48 18.61
C GLY A 165 10.08 -29.41 17.73
N THR A 166 11.02 -29.80 16.86
CA THR A 166 11.67 -28.88 15.91
C THR A 166 10.66 -28.30 14.92
N LEU A 167 9.76 -29.12 14.37
CA LEU A 167 8.70 -28.66 13.47
C LEU A 167 7.72 -27.70 14.16
N TYR A 168 7.34 -27.98 15.41
CA TYR A 168 6.49 -27.09 16.19
C TYR A 168 7.13 -25.69 16.36
N TRP A 169 8.40 -25.64 16.76
CA TRP A 169 9.14 -24.38 16.89
C TRP A 169 9.33 -23.67 15.55
N ALA A 170 9.61 -24.40 14.47
CA ALA A 170 9.75 -23.83 13.13
C ALA A 170 8.45 -23.17 12.66
N VAL A 171 7.30 -23.82 12.84
CA VAL A 171 6.00 -23.23 12.51
C VAL A 171 5.74 -21.97 13.34
N GLY A 172 6.03 -22.00 14.64
CA GLY A 172 5.93 -20.82 15.51
C GLY A 172 6.81 -19.67 15.03
N LEU A 173 8.04 -19.97 14.61
CA LEU A 173 8.96 -18.99 14.04
C LEU A 173 8.45 -18.40 12.72
N TYR A 174 7.94 -19.20 11.79
CA TYR A 174 7.36 -18.68 10.54
C TYR A 174 6.14 -17.80 10.79
N ALA A 175 5.30 -18.15 11.76
CA ALA A 175 4.17 -17.32 12.17
C ALA A 175 4.67 -15.99 12.75
N LEU A 176 5.71 -16.02 13.59
CA LEU A 176 6.34 -14.81 14.12
C LEU A 176 6.92 -13.94 13.00
N ILE A 177 7.71 -14.51 12.08
CA ILE A 177 8.28 -13.77 10.94
C ILE A 177 7.16 -13.19 10.07
N GLY A 178 6.14 -13.98 9.74
CA GLY A 178 4.99 -13.51 8.96
C GLY A 178 4.26 -12.35 9.64
N SER A 179 4.07 -12.40 10.96
CA SER A 179 3.48 -11.31 11.73
C SER A 179 4.34 -10.04 11.73
N LEU A 180 5.67 -10.18 11.81
CA LEU A 180 6.62 -9.07 11.68
C LEU A 180 6.57 -8.46 10.28
N VAL A 181 6.51 -9.28 9.23
CA VAL A 181 6.37 -8.80 7.84
C VAL A 181 5.06 -8.03 7.66
N LEU A 182 3.95 -8.53 8.20
CA LEU A 182 2.67 -7.82 8.19
C LEU A 182 2.75 -6.49 8.96
N ALA A 183 3.39 -6.48 10.14
CA ALA A 183 3.60 -5.25 10.91
C ALA A 183 4.47 -4.24 10.14
N ALA A 184 5.54 -4.68 9.47
CA ALA A 184 6.36 -3.82 8.62
C ALA A 184 5.57 -3.25 7.45
N TRP A 185 4.74 -4.07 6.79
CA TRP A 185 3.87 -3.60 5.72
C TRP A 185 2.85 -2.57 6.23
N LEU A 186 2.21 -2.82 7.38
CA LEU A 186 1.27 -1.89 8.01
C LEU A 186 1.94 -0.58 8.44
N PHE A 187 3.17 -0.65 8.93
CA PHE A 187 3.96 0.54 9.26
C PHE A 187 4.22 1.39 8.02
N VAL A 188 4.71 0.78 6.93
CA VAL A 188 4.95 1.48 5.65
C VAL A 188 3.64 2.04 5.08
N TRP A 189 2.56 1.26 5.10
CA TRP A 189 1.24 1.69 4.68
C TRP A 189 0.74 2.89 5.49
N ALA A 190 0.87 2.85 6.82
CA ALA A 190 0.46 3.93 7.70
C ALA A 190 1.22 5.23 7.43
N LEU A 191 2.52 5.14 7.13
CA LEU A 191 3.33 6.28 6.68
C LEU A 191 2.93 6.80 5.29
N ALA A 192 2.49 5.92 4.40
CA ALA A 192 2.07 6.28 3.05
C ALA A 192 0.72 7.02 3.02
N VAL A 193 -0.19 6.76 3.97
CA VAL A 193 -1.56 7.34 3.96
C VAL A 193 -1.58 8.88 3.99
N PRO A 194 -0.83 9.59 4.86
CA PRO A 194 -0.79 11.06 4.83
C PRO A 194 -0.35 11.62 3.47
N VAL A 195 0.68 11.02 2.86
CA VAL A 195 1.17 11.41 1.54
C VAL A 195 0.11 11.15 0.47
N ALA A 196 -0.50 9.96 0.51
CA ALA A 196 -1.57 9.57 -0.39
C ALA A 196 -2.79 10.52 -0.29
N ARG A 197 -3.15 10.98 0.91
CA ARG A 197 -4.22 11.97 1.10
C ARG A 197 -3.90 13.30 0.42
N ILE A 198 -2.66 13.79 0.53
CA ILE A 198 -2.24 15.02 -0.15
C ILE A 198 -2.32 14.83 -1.68
N VAL A 199 -1.84 13.70 -2.19
CA VAL A 199 -1.89 13.36 -3.62
C VAL A 199 -3.33 13.29 -4.13
N VAL A 200 -4.22 12.56 -3.44
CA VAL A 200 -5.65 12.47 -3.80
C VAL A 200 -6.29 13.86 -3.76
N TRP A 201 -6.03 14.65 -2.72
CA TRP A 201 -6.56 16.01 -2.62
C TRP A 201 -6.11 16.89 -3.79
N LEU A 202 -4.82 16.84 -4.18
CA LEU A 202 -4.31 17.58 -5.34
C LEU A 202 -4.98 17.13 -6.65
N ILE A 203 -5.19 15.82 -6.84
CA ILE A 203 -5.83 15.27 -8.04
C ILE A 203 -7.31 15.68 -8.10
N MET A 204 -8.04 15.55 -7.00
CA MET A 204 -9.47 15.87 -6.93
C MET A 204 -9.73 17.38 -6.99
N ARG A 205 -8.89 18.20 -6.34
CA ARG A 205 -8.97 19.67 -6.41
C ARG A 205 -8.90 20.18 -7.85
N ARG A 206 -8.07 19.56 -8.70
CA ARG A 206 -7.98 19.89 -10.13
C ARG A 206 -9.24 19.52 -10.92
N GLN A 207 -9.98 18.50 -10.48
CA GLN A 207 -11.22 18.08 -11.13
C GLN A 207 -12.38 19.02 -10.79
N ASP A 208 -12.46 19.52 -9.54
CA ASP A 208 -13.45 20.51 -9.13
C ASP A 208 -13.25 21.87 -9.80
N THR A 209 -12.02 22.19 -10.24
CA THR A 209 -11.71 23.42 -10.98
C THR A 209 -11.99 23.36 -12.48
N SER A 210 -12.25 22.17 -13.05
CA SER A 210 -12.76 22.06 -14.41
C SER A 210 -14.25 22.43 -14.38
N PRO A 211 -14.68 23.54 -15.00
CA PRO A 211 -16.08 23.92 -14.98
C PRO A 211 -16.89 22.75 -15.55
N SER A 212 -17.82 22.20 -14.77
CA SER A 212 -18.68 21.13 -15.28
C SER A 212 -19.41 21.64 -16.54
N GLU A 213 -19.63 20.78 -17.54
CA GLU A 213 -20.39 21.13 -18.75
C GLU A 213 -21.78 21.70 -18.43
N ARG A 214 -22.33 21.40 -17.24
CA ARG A 214 -23.57 22.01 -16.76
C ARG A 214 -23.38 23.47 -16.36
N PHE A 215 -22.26 23.83 -15.72
CA PHE A 215 -21.94 25.22 -15.38
C PHE A 215 -21.61 26.06 -16.62
N SER A 216 -21.03 25.48 -17.68
CA SER A 216 -20.85 26.20 -18.94
C SER A 216 -22.19 26.49 -19.63
N LEU A 217 -23.17 25.57 -19.55
CA LEU A 217 -24.55 25.83 -20.01
C LEU A 217 -25.25 26.93 -19.21
N TYR A 218 -25.10 26.95 -17.88
CA TYR A 218 -25.65 28.04 -17.06
C TYR A 218 -24.98 29.38 -17.35
N ARG A 219 -23.65 29.39 -17.58
CA ARG A 219 -22.91 30.59 -17.98
C ARG A 219 -23.37 31.09 -19.35
N GLN A 220 -23.51 30.22 -20.34
CA GLN A 220 -24.03 30.59 -21.67
C GLN A 220 -25.45 31.15 -21.59
N ARG A 221 -26.33 30.56 -20.78
CA ARG A 221 -27.69 31.10 -20.55
C ARG A 221 -27.67 32.46 -19.87
N ALA A 222 -26.81 32.64 -18.86
CA ALA A 222 -26.69 33.92 -18.16
C ALA A 222 -26.13 35.02 -19.09
N GLU A 223 -25.18 34.68 -19.97
CA GLU A 223 -24.63 35.60 -20.97
C GLU A 223 -25.67 35.96 -22.04
N ALA A 224 -26.43 34.98 -22.53
CA ALA A 224 -27.53 35.22 -23.47
C ALA A 224 -28.63 36.12 -22.87
N MET A 225 -28.97 35.93 -21.59
CA MET A 225 -29.93 36.80 -20.89
C MET A 225 -29.39 38.22 -20.71
N ARG A 226 -28.08 38.39 -20.45
CA ARG A 226 -27.46 39.72 -20.37
C ARG A 226 -27.47 40.43 -21.71
N GLN A 227 -27.18 39.73 -22.81
CA GLN A 227 -27.25 40.30 -24.15
C GLN A 227 -28.68 40.68 -24.55
N ALA A 228 -29.67 39.85 -24.18
CA ALA A 228 -31.08 40.17 -24.40
C ALA A 228 -31.60 41.33 -23.53
N ALA A 229 -30.96 41.59 -22.38
CA ALA A 229 -31.29 42.69 -21.48
C ALA A 229 -30.62 44.02 -21.85
N VAL A 230 -29.70 44.04 -22.82
CA VAL A 230 -29.18 45.30 -23.38
C VAL A 230 -30.27 45.84 -24.33
N PRO A 231 -30.90 46.99 -24.01
CA PRO A 231 -31.91 47.56 -24.89
C PRO A 231 -31.26 47.95 -26.22
N PRO A 232 -31.95 47.82 -27.36
CA PRO A 232 -31.44 48.34 -28.62
C PRO A 232 -31.17 49.84 -28.45
N PRO A 233 -30.09 50.38 -29.06
CA PRO A 233 -29.82 51.81 -29.00
C PRO A 233 -31.05 52.53 -29.54
N THR A 234 -31.71 53.30 -28.67
CA THR A 234 -32.82 54.17 -29.07
C THR A 234 -32.32 55.04 -30.21
N ALA A 235 -32.88 54.85 -31.41
CA ALA A 235 -32.61 55.68 -32.56
C ALA A 235 -32.76 57.15 -32.13
N SER A 236 -31.70 57.93 -32.30
CA SER A 236 -31.70 59.37 -32.05
C SER A 236 -32.91 59.99 -32.74
N PRO A 237 -33.72 60.80 -32.03
CA PRO A 237 -34.89 61.41 -32.66
C PRO A 237 -34.43 62.30 -33.82
N GLU A 238 -34.99 62.01 -35.00
CA GLU A 238 -34.90 62.86 -36.19
C GLU A 238 -35.14 64.31 -35.80
N THR A 239 -34.12 65.14 -36.02
CA THR A 239 -34.22 66.59 -35.99
C THR A 239 -35.25 67.04 -37.03
N VAL A 240 -36.45 67.38 -36.57
CA VAL A 240 -37.49 68.06 -37.36
C VAL A 240 -36.90 69.35 -37.92
N PRO A 241 -36.95 69.61 -39.24
CA PRO A 241 -36.40 70.83 -39.81
C PRO A 241 -37.27 72.04 -39.42
N PRO A 242 -36.67 73.22 -39.17
CA PRO A 242 -37.43 74.39 -38.78
C PRO A 242 -38.35 74.83 -39.90
N LYS A 243 -39.61 75.08 -39.54
CA LYS A 243 -40.64 75.66 -40.40
C LYS A 243 -40.29 77.14 -40.60
N ASN A 244 -39.92 77.50 -41.82
CA ASN A 244 -39.67 78.90 -42.21
C ASN A 244 -40.90 79.76 -41.89
N ALA A 245 -40.66 80.87 -41.19
CA ALA A 245 -41.58 81.98 -41.12
C ALA A 245 -41.12 83.05 -42.12
N GLU A 246 -42.11 83.62 -42.81
CA GLU A 246 -42.10 84.70 -43.80
C GLU A 246 -41.90 84.31 -45.27
#